data_AF-A0AAW0IIB0-F1
#
_entry.id   AF-A0AAW0IIB0-F1
#
_cell.length_a   1.000
_cell.length_b   1.000
_cell.length_c   1.000
_cell.angle_alpha   90.00
_cell.angle_beta   90.00
_cell.angle_gamma   90.00
#
_symmetry.space_group_name_H-M   'P 1'
#
loop_
_entity.id
_entity.type
_entity.pdbx_description
1 polymer ?
#
loop_
_entity_poly.entity_id
_entity_poly.type
_entity_poly.pdbx_seq_one_letter_code
_entity_poly.pdbx_strand_id
1 'polypeptide(L)'
;MAFRRVPLSFFFFLFLIASSQSLEFKKKHKIKGPIKTLVVIIMENRSFDHIYGWLKATRPDIDGLDGDESNRVVVTNPDSEVVKVSNDALFIDSDPGHSFQAIREQIFGSNDSTREPLMNGFAQQAESENLGMSRTVMSGLYII
;
A
#
# COMPACT_ATOMS: atom_id res chain seq x y z
N MET A 1 69.43 31.82 -5.79
CA MET A 1 68.01 31.64 -5.41
C MET A 1 67.50 30.35 -6.03
N ALA A 2 67.31 29.29 -5.25
CA ALA A 2 66.80 28.02 -5.76
C ALA A 2 65.25 28.04 -5.71
N PHE A 3 64.61 28.01 -6.88
CA PHE A 3 63.16 27.86 -6.99
C PHE A 3 62.77 26.43 -6.58
N ARG A 4 62.16 26.29 -5.40
CA ARG A 4 61.65 25.02 -4.89
C ARG A 4 60.42 24.63 -5.72
N ARG A 5 60.58 23.66 -6.63
CA ARG A 5 59.47 23.13 -7.44
C ARG A 5 58.44 22.51 -6.52
N VAL A 6 57.23 23.07 -6.48
CA VAL A 6 56.12 22.49 -5.74
C VAL A 6 55.69 21.21 -6.47
N PRO A 7 55.62 20.05 -5.79
CA PRO A 7 55.32 18.79 -6.44
C PRO A 7 53.86 18.76 -6.91
N LEU A 8 53.61 18.19 -8.10
CA LEU A 8 52.28 18.06 -8.71
C LEU A 8 51.27 17.36 -7.77
N SER A 9 51.77 16.48 -6.89
CA SER A 9 50.97 15.82 -5.86
C SER A 9 50.30 16.80 -4.90
N PHE A 10 50.90 17.97 -4.65
CA PHE A 10 50.31 19.00 -3.80
C PHE A 10 49.05 19.60 -4.44
N PHE A 11 49.09 19.87 -5.74
CA PHE A 11 47.92 20.37 -6.48
C PHE A 11 46.84 19.30 -6.62
N PHE A 12 47.22 18.04 -6.83
CA PHE A 12 46.28 16.92 -6.87
C PHE A 12 45.58 16.71 -5.51
N PHE A 13 46.31 16.84 -4.42
CA PHE A 13 45.76 16.75 -3.07
C PHE A 13 44.80 17.92 -2.78
N LEU A 14 45.15 19.14 -3.21
CA LEU A 14 44.27 20.30 -3.10
C LEU A 14 42.99 20.12 -3.93
N PHE A 15 43.10 19.55 -5.12
CA PHE A 15 41.97 19.25 -5.99
C PHE A 15 41.05 18.18 -5.38
N LEU A 16 41.61 17.15 -4.73
CA LEU A 16 40.84 16.15 -3.98
C LEU A 16 40.10 16.77 -2.79
N ILE A 17 40.72 17.70 -2.06
CA ILE A 17 40.06 18.44 -0.96
C ILE A 17 38.96 19.37 -1.48
N ALA A 18 39.18 20.03 -2.61
CA ALA A 18 38.17 20.88 -3.22
C ALA A 18 36.98 20.06 -3.78
N SER A 19 37.27 18.88 -4.34
CA SER A 19 36.25 17.98 -4.91
C SER A 19 35.48 17.19 -3.85
N SER A 20 36.04 17.03 -2.64
CA SER A 20 35.37 16.39 -1.50
C SER A 20 34.44 17.32 -0.75
N GLN A 21 34.39 18.62 -1.11
CA GLN A 21 33.31 19.48 -0.68
C GLN A 21 32.05 19.07 -1.43
N SER A 22 31.21 18.25 -0.78
CA SER A 22 29.83 18.05 -1.21
C SER A 22 29.20 19.42 -1.42
N LEU A 23 28.74 19.71 -2.63
CA LEU A 23 27.88 20.86 -2.91
C LEU A 23 26.71 20.80 -1.93
N GLU A 24 26.75 21.60 -0.87
CA GLU A 24 25.60 21.78 0.01
C GLU A 24 24.49 22.41 -0.83
N PHE A 25 23.61 21.56 -1.36
CA PHE A 25 22.36 21.97 -1.97
C PHE A 25 21.39 22.46 -0.88
N LYS A 26 21.79 23.48 -0.10
CA LYS A 26 20.93 24.14 0.89
C LYS A 26 20.11 25.24 0.24
N LYS A 27 19.29 24.89 -0.75
CA LYS A 27 18.03 25.65 -0.93
C LYS A 27 17.06 25.15 0.12
N LYS A 28 17.08 25.78 1.31
CA LYS A 28 16.02 25.60 2.31
C LYS A 28 14.73 26.15 1.72
N HIS A 29 13.93 25.28 1.09
CA HIS A 29 12.57 25.62 0.71
C HIS A 29 11.78 25.95 1.98
N LYS A 30 11.38 27.20 2.11
CA LYS A 30 10.63 27.68 3.27
C LYS A 30 9.19 27.18 3.14
N ILE A 31 8.87 26.05 3.77
CA ILE A 31 7.49 25.55 3.86
C ILE A 31 6.67 26.58 4.65
N LYS A 32 5.61 27.11 4.02
CA LYS A 32 4.64 28.01 4.67
C LYS A 32 3.68 27.15 5.51
N GLY A 33 3.36 27.61 6.72
CA GLY A 33 2.51 26.88 7.67
C GLY A 33 3.26 26.36 8.90
N PRO A 34 2.54 25.90 9.94
CA PRO A 34 3.15 25.47 11.21
C PRO A 34 3.89 24.13 11.10
N ILE A 35 3.48 23.25 10.19
CA ILE A 35 4.12 21.93 9.99
C ILE A 35 5.41 22.11 9.19
N LYS A 36 6.54 21.73 9.80
CA LYS A 36 7.88 21.84 9.20
C LYS A 36 8.49 20.50 8.79
N THR A 37 7.96 19.42 9.34
CA THR A 37 8.44 18.06 9.13
C THR A 37 7.23 17.18 8.83
N LEU A 38 7.31 16.43 7.74
CA LEU A 38 6.34 15.40 7.39
C LEU A 38 7.03 14.05 7.59
N VAL A 39 6.43 13.19 8.42
CA VAL A 39 6.82 11.78 8.51
C VAL A 39 5.72 10.99 7.83
N VAL A 40 6.07 10.24 6.78
CA VAL A 40 5.14 9.39 6.04
C VAL A 40 5.39 7.96 6.48
N ILE A 41 4.39 7.34 7.11
CA ILE A 41 4.38 5.92 7.45
C ILE A 41 3.50 5.24 6.41
N ILE A 42 4.07 4.26 5.70
CA ILE A 42 3.36 3.45 4.71
C ILE A 42 3.16 2.07 5.32
N MET A 43 1.91 1.67 5.49
CA MET A 43 1.57 0.29 5.86
C MET A 43 1.41 -0.52 4.57
N GLU A 44 2.00 -1.71 4.54
CA GLU A 44 1.87 -2.60 3.39
C GLU A 44 0.60 -3.46 3.49
N ASN A 45 0.04 -3.80 2.34
CA ASN A 45 -0.93 -4.88 2.13
C ASN A 45 -2.16 -4.84 3.04
N ARG A 46 -2.70 -3.63 3.27
CA ARG A 46 -3.95 -3.41 4.00
C ARG A 46 -4.86 -2.46 3.22
N SER A 47 -6.05 -2.95 2.87
CA SER A 47 -7.08 -2.13 2.23
C SER A 47 -7.70 -1.18 3.26
N PHE A 48 -8.34 -0.12 2.76
CA PHE A 48 -9.08 0.81 3.62
C PHE A 48 -10.16 0.08 4.42
N ASP A 49 -10.97 -0.75 3.77
CA ASP A 49 -12.08 -1.47 4.43
C ASP A 49 -11.59 -2.42 5.52
N HIS A 50 -10.41 -3.02 5.34
CA HIS A 50 -9.82 -3.91 6.33
C HIS A 50 -9.40 -3.18 7.62
N ILE A 51 -8.99 -1.91 7.56
CA ILE A 51 -8.53 -1.17 8.75
C ILE A 51 -9.61 -0.23 9.28
N TYR A 52 -10.34 0.43 8.39
CA TYR A 52 -11.20 1.56 8.69
C TYR A 52 -12.62 1.44 8.14
N GLY A 53 -12.96 0.37 7.40
CA GLY A 53 -14.28 0.20 6.78
C GLY A 53 -15.41 0.29 7.81
N TRP A 54 -15.23 -0.33 8.98
CA TRP A 54 -16.22 -0.34 10.05
C TRP A 54 -16.37 0.98 10.80
N LEU A 55 -15.51 1.98 10.56
CA LEU A 55 -15.68 3.31 11.17
C LEU A 55 -16.97 4.00 10.70
N LYS A 56 -17.53 3.60 9.54
CA LYS A 56 -18.81 4.14 9.04
C LYS A 56 -19.94 4.05 10.06
N ALA A 57 -19.93 3.02 10.91
CA ALA A 57 -20.93 2.83 11.98
C ALA A 57 -20.97 3.99 13.00
N THR A 58 -19.84 4.65 13.25
CA THR A 58 -19.76 5.83 14.15
C THR A 58 -19.52 7.14 13.42
N ARG A 59 -19.03 7.08 12.17
CA ARG A 59 -18.68 8.20 11.31
C ARG A 59 -19.27 8.00 9.90
N PRO A 60 -20.56 8.30 9.70
CA PRO A 60 -21.25 8.06 8.43
C PRO A 60 -20.75 8.95 7.27
N ASP A 61 -19.89 9.94 7.55
CA ASP A 61 -19.17 10.72 6.54
C ASP A 61 -18.07 9.93 5.82
N ILE A 62 -17.67 8.78 6.39
CA ILE A 62 -16.68 7.89 5.79
C ILE A 62 -17.36 6.95 4.81
N ASP A 63 -16.80 6.87 3.60
CA ASP A 63 -17.13 5.85 2.62
C ASP A 63 -16.47 4.52 3.04
N GLY A 64 -17.23 3.71 3.77
CA GLY A 64 -16.81 2.42 4.31
C GLY A 64 -17.95 1.40 4.26
N LEU A 65 -17.86 0.36 5.09
CA LEU A 65 -18.74 -0.81 5.02
C LEU A 65 -20.09 -0.58 5.69
N ASP A 66 -21.17 -0.97 5.00
CA ASP A 66 -22.53 -1.05 5.53
C ASP A 66 -22.80 -2.38 6.26
N GLY A 67 -22.00 -3.41 5.97
CA GLY A 67 -22.05 -4.72 6.62
C GLY A 67 -22.93 -5.74 5.90
N ASP A 68 -23.51 -5.38 4.76
CA ASP A 68 -24.28 -6.27 3.87
C ASP A 68 -23.50 -6.70 2.63
N GLU A 69 -22.30 -6.15 2.42
CA GLU A 69 -21.41 -6.50 1.33
C GLU A 69 -20.99 -7.96 1.42
N SER A 70 -20.82 -8.57 0.25
CA SER A 70 -20.43 -9.97 0.17
C SER A 70 -19.78 -10.30 -1.16
N ASN A 71 -18.99 -11.37 -1.16
CA ASN A 71 -18.38 -11.95 -2.35
C ASN A 71 -18.64 -13.45 -2.37
N ARG A 72 -18.68 -14.05 -3.56
CA ARG A 72 -18.78 -15.50 -3.70
C ARG A 72 -17.39 -16.12 -3.78
N VAL A 73 -17.23 -17.32 -3.24
CA VAL A 73 -15.99 -18.09 -3.39
C VAL A 73 -15.75 -18.48 -4.86
N VAL A 74 -16.82 -18.66 -5.64
CA VAL A 74 -16.77 -18.85 -7.09
C VAL A 74 -17.79 -17.92 -7.75
N VAL A 75 -17.31 -16.85 -8.39
CA VAL A 75 -18.12 -15.77 -8.98
C VAL A 75 -19.07 -16.30 -10.05
N THR A 76 -18.63 -17.25 -10.85
CA THR A 76 -19.42 -17.82 -11.96
C THR A 76 -20.48 -18.81 -11.51
N ASN A 77 -20.47 -19.24 -10.24
CA ASN A 77 -21.41 -20.22 -9.69
C ASN A 77 -22.40 -19.53 -8.72
N PRO A 78 -23.67 -19.37 -9.10
CA PRO A 78 -24.71 -18.77 -8.23
C PRO A 78 -24.98 -19.54 -6.93
N ASP A 79 -24.64 -20.82 -6.87
CA ASP A 79 -24.82 -21.67 -5.70
C ASP A 79 -23.56 -21.74 -4.82
N SER A 80 -22.49 -21.02 -5.19
CA SER A 80 -21.25 -20.95 -4.41
C SER A 80 -21.45 -20.26 -3.05
N GLU A 81 -20.65 -20.67 -2.07
CA GLU A 81 -20.60 -20.04 -0.75
C GLU A 81 -20.46 -18.52 -0.89
N VAL A 82 -21.32 -17.80 -0.17
CA VAL A 82 -21.28 -16.35 -0.05
C VAL A 82 -20.55 -16.01 1.25
N VAL A 83 -19.43 -15.30 1.12
CA VAL A 83 -18.67 -14.76 2.25
C VAL A 83 -19.09 -13.31 2.43
N LYS A 84 -19.74 -13.02 3.56
CA LYS A 84 -20.09 -11.65 3.95
C LYS A 84 -18.89 -10.96 4.59
N VAL A 85 -18.89 -9.63 4.53
CA VAL A 85 -17.94 -8.86 5.33
C VAL A 85 -18.17 -9.10 6.83
N SER A 86 -17.08 -9.12 7.60
CA SER A 86 -17.13 -9.26 9.06
C SER A 86 -16.15 -8.31 9.76
N ASN A 87 -16.35 -8.09 11.05
CA ASN A 87 -15.55 -7.16 11.87
C ASN A 87 -14.63 -7.88 12.87
N ASP A 88 -14.38 -9.17 12.65
CA ASP A 88 -13.62 -10.06 13.52
C ASP A 88 -12.21 -10.37 12.98
N ALA A 89 -11.65 -9.46 12.16
CA ALA A 89 -10.31 -9.66 11.64
C ALA A 89 -9.30 -9.82 12.76
N LEU A 90 -8.51 -10.88 12.65
CA LEU A 90 -7.37 -11.14 13.52
C LEU A 90 -6.14 -10.42 12.96
N PHE A 91 -5.17 -10.10 13.82
CA PHE A 91 -3.86 -9.61 13.38
C PHE A 91 -3.05 -10.77 12.78
N ILE A 92 -3.44 -11.19 11.57
CA ILE A 92 -2.80 -12.24 10.81
C ILE A 92 -1.98 -11.59 9.70
N ASP A 93 -0.75 -12.07 9.50
CA ASP A 93 0.06 -11.75 8.35
C ASP A 93 -0.40 -12.54 7.12
N SER A 94 -1.64 -12.28 6.69
CA SER A 94 -2.14 -12.79 5.42
C SER A 94 -1.72 -11.83 4.30
N ASP A 95 -1.07 -12.39 3.29
CA ASP A 95 -0.61 -11.68 2.09
C ASP A 95 -1.43 -12.15 0.88
N PRO A 96 -2.66 -11.64 0.70
CA PRO A 96 -3.48 -12.00 -0.44
C PRO A 96 -2.83 -11.53 -1.74
N GLY A 97 -3.25 -12.13 -2.86
CA GLY A 97 -2.70 -11.81 -4.17
C GLY A 97 -2.77 -10.31 -4.48
N HIS A 98 -1.60 -9.69 -4.64
CA HIS A 98 -1.46 -8.25 -4.87
C HIS A 98 -0.81 -7.95 -6.25
N SER A 99 -0.73 -8.95 -7.13
CA SER A 99 -0.29 -8.77 -8.52
C SER A 99 -1.36 -8.06 -9.36
N PHE A 100 -0.97 -7.43 -10.47
CA PHE A 100 -1.93 -6.82 -11.40
C PHE A 100 -3.01 -7.79 -11.90
N GLN A 101 -2.67 -9.08 -12.04
CA GLN A 101 -3.62 -10.10 -12.44
C GLN A 101 -4.63 -10.37 -11.31
N ALA A 102 -4.14 -10.54 -10.08
CA ALA A 102 -4.97 -10.77 -8.91
C ALA A 102 -5.91 -9.58 -8.65
N ILE A 103 -5.39 -8.36 -8.68
CA ILE A 103 -6.21 -7.14 -8.51
C ILE A 103 -7.28 -7.03 -9.60
N ARG A 104 -6.96 -7.40 -10.86
CA ARG A 104 -7.96 -7.43 -11.93
C ARG A 104 -9.07 -8.43 -11.60
N GLU A 105 -8.72 -9.63 -11.16
CA GLU A 105 -9.72 -10.64 -10.79
C GLU A 105 -10.57 -10.19 -9.60
N GLN A 106 -9.97 -9.59 -8.58
CA GLN A 106 -10.70 -9.05 -7.41
C GLN A 106 -11.74 -8.00 -7.83
N ILE A 107 -11.36 -7.06 -8.69
CA ILE A 107 -12.21 -5.95 -9.14
C ILE A 107 -13.30 -6.43 -10.10
N PHE A 108 -12.98 -7.29 -11.06
CA PHE A 108 -13.89 -7.66 -12.16
C PHE A 108 -14.53 -9.05 -11.99
N GLY A 109 -14.19 -9.80 -10.95
CA GLY A 109 -14.58 -11.21 -10.76
C GLY A 109 -14.02 -12.16 -11.83
N SER A 110 -13.12 -11.65 -12.68
CA SER A 110 -12.55 -12.36 -13.82
C SER A 110 -11.32 -11.62 -14.36
N ASN A 111 -10.59 -12.26 -15.27
CA ASN A 111 -9.43 -11.63 -15.92
C ASN A 111 -9.79 -10.66 -17.07
N ASP A 112 -11.07 -10.36 -17.26
CA ASP A 112 -11.57 -9.47 -18.32
C ASP A 112 -11.87 -8.07 -17.76
N SER A 113 -10.97 -7.11 -18.02
CA SER A 113 -11.12 -5.72 -17.57
C SER A 113 -12.03 -4.86 -18.46
N THR A 114 -12.69 -5.45 -19.47
CA THR A 114 -13.68 -4.74 -20.29
C THR A 114 -15.09 -4.75 -19.68
N ARG A 115 -15.30 -5.61 -18.68
CA ARG A 115 -16.56 -5.72 -17.94
C ARG A 115 -16.67 -4.62 -16.88
N GLU A 116 -17.85 -4.50 -16.30
CA GLU A 116 -18.07 -3.62 -15.15
C GLU A 116 -17.25 -4.10 -13.93
N PRO A 117 -16.60 -3.19 -13.18
CA PRO A 117 -15.87 -3.54 -11.96
C PRO A 117 -16.85 -3.80 -10.80
N LEU A 118 -17.37 -5.03 -10.72
CA LEU A 118 -18.38 -5.43 -9.75
C LEU A 118 -17.85 -5.64 -8.31
N MET A 119 -16.53 -5.57 -8.11
CA MET A 119 -15.87 -5.74 -6.79
C MET A 119 -16.23 -7.07 -6.10
N ASN A 120 -16.44 -8.13 -6.89
CA ASN A 120 -17.00 -9.39 -6.42
C ASN A 120 -16.03 -10.58 -6.44
N GLY A 121 -14.76 -10.35 -6.80
CA GLY A 121 -13.76 -11.40 -6.97
C GLY A 121 -12.79 -11.58 -5.82
N PHE A 122 -12.89 -10.81 -4.73
CA PHE A 122 -11.95 -10.86 -3.60
C PHE A 122 -11.91 -12.23 -2.93
N ALA A 123 -13.09 -12.78 -2.60
CA ALA A 123 -13.17 -14.11 -1.99
C ALA A 123 -12.66 -15.20 -2.92
N GLN A 124 -13.02 -15.17 -4.21
CA GLN A 124 -12.55 -16.14 -5.21
C GLN A 124 -11.04 -16.12 -5.37
N GLN A 125 -10.46 -14.94 -5.57
CA GLN A 125 -9.04 -14.81 -5.81
C GLN A 125 -8.25 -15.27 -4.57
N ALA A 126 -8.68 -14.88 -3.36
CA ALA A 126 -8.05 -15.31 -2.12
C ALA A 126 -8.14 -16.82 -1.90
N GLU A 127 -9.30 -17.42 -2.13
CA GLU A 127 -9.49 -18.87 -2.00
C GLU A 127 -8.59 -19.66 -2.95
N SER A 128 -8.29 -19.10 -4.13
CA SER A 128 -7.38 -19.72 -5.11
C SER A 128 -5.91 -19.72 -4.65
N GLU A 129 -5.52 -18.78 -3.78
CA GLU A 129 -4.17 -18.71 -3.21
C GLU A 129 -4.03 -19.67 -2.02
N ASN A 130 -5.02 -19.70 -1.13
CA ASN A 130 -5.05 -20.62 0.00
C ASN A 130 -6.49 -20.89 0.47
N LEU A 131 -6.75 -22.15 0.82
CA LEU A 131 -8.06 -22.59 1.29
C LEU A 131 -8.45 -21.84 2.57
N GLY A 132 -9.66 -21.29 2.60
CA GLY A 132 -10.21 -20.51 3.72
C GLY A 132 -9.77 -19.05 3.78
N MET A 133 -8.87 -18.60 2.88
CA MET A 133 -8.39 -17.22 2.86
C MET A 133 -9.49 -16.23 2.47
N SER A 134 -10.55 -16.69 1.80
CA SER A 134 -11.75 -15.90 1.51
C SER A 134 -12.33 -15.21 2.75
N ARG A 135 -12.37 -15.89 3.90
CA ARG A 135 -12.85 -15.30 5.16
C ARG A 135 -11.89 -14.25 5.71
N THR A 136 -10.59 -14.50 5.59
CA THR A 136 -9.59 -13.55 6.07
C THR A 136 -9.64 -12.24 5.28
N VAL A 137 -9.72 -12.29 3.95
CA VAL A 137 -9.77 -11.08 3.12
C VAL A 137 -11.09 -10.32 3.23
N MET A 138 -12.19 -11.02 3.54
CA MET A 138 -13.50 -10.40 3.76
C MET A 138 -13.71 -9.93 5.21
N SER A 139 -12.74 -10.12 6.10
CA SER A 139 -12.80 -9.60 7.47
C SER A 139 -12.08 -8.26 7.58
N GLY A 140 -12.58 -7.36 8.42
CA GLY A 140 -11.95 -6.08 8.76
C GLY A 140 -11.80 -5.90 10.28
N LEU A 141 -10.86 -5.04 10.68
CA LEU A 141 -10.65 -4.69 12.07
C LEU A 141 -11.83 -3.85 12.58
N TYR A 142 -12.32 -4.21 13.75
CA TYR A 142 -13.24 -3.37 14.48
C TYR A 142 -12.48 -2.42 15.39
N ILE A 143 -12.36 -1.17 14.96
CA ILE A 143 -11.71 -0.11 15.73
C ILE A 143 -12.81 0.86 16.20
N ILE A 144 -13.14 0.81 17.49
CA ILE A 144 -13.90 1.86 18.20
C ILE A 144 -13.21 2.23 19.50
#